data_AF-A0A965RIQ9-F1
#
_entry.id   AF-A0A965RIQ9-F1
#
_cell.length_a   1.000
_cell.length_b   1.000
_cell.length_c   1.000
_cell.angle_alpha   90.00
_cell.angle_beta   90.00
_cell.angle_gamma   90.00
#
_symmetry.space_group_name_H-M   'P 1'
#
loop_
_entity.id
_entity.type
_entity.pdbx_description
1 polymer ?
#
loop_
_entity_poly.entity_id
_entity_poly.type
_entity_poly.pdbx_seq_one_letter_code
_entity_poly.pdbx_strand_id
1 'polypeptide(L)'
;MNHHHESAHHHQHQHDLTCYSLLALSFAVFLFFAFQMQNIMTERHSLQQMLTTQEPQLTQLKELQDKLDKLAVGTQQLAEAGNKNAVEIVEEYKKQGITFKSQQQQGQPQVPPGQPSPQAPSRP
;
A
#
# COMPACT_ATOMS: atom_id res chain seq x y z
N MET A 1 16.63 -53.44 60.01
CA MET A 1 17.13 -53.77 58.65
C MET A 1 15.96 -53.78 57.66
N ASN A 2 15.13 -52.73 57.59
CA ASN A 2 13.87 -52.76 56.83
C ASN A 2 13.62 -51.47 55.99
N HIS A 3 14.58 -51.01 55.18
CA HIS A 3 14.40 -49.78 54.38
C HIS A 3 14.50 -49.95 52.85
N HIS A 4 14.45 -51.17 52.31
CA HIS A 4 14.72 -51.38 50.87
C HIS A 4 13.49 -51.61 49.96
N HIS A 5 12.25 -51.54 50.46
CA HIS A 5 11.06 -51.87 49.63
C HIS A 5 10.18 -50.68 49.20
N GLU A 6 10.39 -49.46 49.70
CA GLU A 6 9.47 -48.33 49.43
C GLU A 6 9.80 -47.56 48.13
N SER A 7 11.00 -47.70 47.58
CA SER A 7 11.47 -46.88 46.45
C SER A 7 11.03 -47.35 45.05
N ALA A 8 10.48 -48.57 44.91
CA ALA A 8 10.16 -49.15 43.59
C ALA A 8 8.80 -48.69 43.02
N HIS A 9 7.84 -48.30 43.87
CA HIS A 9 6.50 -47.91 43.42
C HIS A 9 6.42 -46.47 42.86
N HIS A 10 7.35 -45.60 43.25
CA HIS A 10 7.35 -44.20 42.79
C HIS A 10 7.77 -44.04 41.31
N HIS A 11 8.65 -44.91 40.80
CA HIS A 11 9.10 -44.84 39.42
C HIS A 11 8.02 -45.28 38.41
N GLN A 12 7.23 -46.31 38.74
CA GLN A 12 6.21 -46.81 37.82
C GLN A 12 5.11 -45.76 37.54
N HIS A 13 4.63 -45.09 38.59
CA HIS A 13 3.58 -44.08 38.48
C HIS A 13 4.07 -42.83 37.72
N GLN A 14 5.36 -42.50 37.84
CA GLN A 14 5.96 -41.33 37.17
C GLN A 14 6.09 -41.53 35.65
N HIS A 15 6.22 -42.77 35.18
CA HIS A 15 6.26 -43.08 33.75
C HIS A 15 4.86 -43.00 33.10
N ASP A 16 3.82 -43.44 33.81
CA ASP A 16 2.44 -43.35 33.32
C ASP A 16 1.97 -41.90 33.18
N LEU A 17 2.33 -41.04 34.15
CA LEU A 17 2.00 -39.61 34.11
C LEU A 17 2.75 -38.85 33.00
N THR A 18 4.01 -39.21 32.73
CA THR A 18 4.80 -38.56 31.66
C THR A 18 4.30 -38.97 30.27
N CYS A 19 3.91 -40.24 30.09
CA CYS A 19 3.35 -40.73 28.84
C CYS A 19 1.98 -40.07 28.52
N TYR A 20 1.11 -39.94 29.52
CA TYR A 20 -0.16 -39.22 29.38
C TYR A 20 0.05 -37.73 29.05
N SER A 21 1.00 -37.08 29.73
CA SER A 21 1.32 -35.67 29.48
C SER A 21 1.88 -35.44 28.07
N LEU A 22 2.72 -36.34 27.57
CA LEU A 22 3.23 -36.31 26.20
C LEU A 22 2.13 -36.51 25.16
N LEU A 23 1.20 -37.43 25.41
CA LEU A 23 0.05 -37.67 24.53
C LEU A 23 -0.87 -36.44 24.48
N ALA A 24 -1.20 -35.86 25.64
CA ALA A 24 -2.01 -34.65 25.74
C ALA A 24 -1.34 -33.45 25.05
N LEU A 25 -0.02 -33.31 25.20
CA LEU A 25 0.75 -32.25 24.54
C LEU A 25 0.73 -32.42 23.01
N SER A 26 0.94 -33.64 22.51
CA SER A 26 0.89 -33.93 21.08
C SER A 26 -0.48 -33.59 20.48
N PHE A 27 -1.56 -33.94 21.18
CA PHE A 27 -2.92 -33.61 20.77
C PHE A 27 -3.19 -32.10 20.79
N ALA A 28 -2.75 -31.40 21.83
CA ALA A 28 -2.88 -29.94 21.93
C ALA A 28 -2.14 -29.21 20.79
N VAL A 29 -0.93 -29.67 20.46
CA VAL A 29 -0.16 -29.14 19.32
C VAL A 29 -0.90 -29.39 18.00
N PHE A 30 -1.48 -30.57 17.82
CA PHE A 30 -2.26 -30.88 16.61
C PHE A 30 -3.46 -29.96 16.44
N LEU A 31 -4.22 -29.72 17.52
CA LEU A 31 -5.34 -28.78 17.53
C LEU A 31 -4.89 -27.35 17.27
N PHE A 32 -3.75 -26.94 17.83
CA PHE A 32 -3.17 -25.63 17.58
C PHE A 32 -2.84 -25.42 16.11
N PHE A 33 -2.23 -26.41 15.44
CA PHE A 33 -1.97 -26.34 14.00
C PHE A 33 -3.26 -26.31 13.17
N ALA A 34 -4.26 -27.10 13.53
CA ALA A 34 -5.57 -27.07 12.86
C ALA A 34 -6.24 -25.69 12.98
N PHE A 35 -6.11 -25.06 14.15
CA PHE A 35 -6.59 -23.70 14.40
C PHE A 35 -5.79 -22.65 13.61
N GLN A 36 -4.46 -22.75 13.60
CA GLN A 36 -3.60 -21.85 12.81
C GLN A 36 -3.89 -21.93 11.31
N MET A 37 -4.26 -23.10 10.80
CA MET A 37 -4.65 -23.29 9.39
C MET A 37 -5.90 -22.48 9.02
N GLN A 38 -6.88 -22.35 9.93
CA GLN A 38 -8.08 -21.55 9.71
C GLN A 38 -7.77 -20.05 9.61
N ASN A 39 -6.82 -19.55 10.42
CA ASN A 39 -6.41 -18.15 10.38
C ASN A 39 -5.74 -17.80 9.04
N ILE A 40 -4.88 -18.68 8.50
CA ILE A 40 -4.19 -18.47 7.21
C ILE A 40 -5.18 -18.47 6.03
N MET A 41 -6.21 -19.31 6.06
CA MET A 41 -7.24 -19.34 5.01
C MET A 41 -8.09 -18.06 5.03
N THR A 42 -8.33 -17.51 6.22
CA THR A 42 -9.08 -16.25 6.39
C THR A 42 -8.31 -15.04 5.85
N GLU A 43 -6.99 -14.98 6.08
CA GLU A 43 -6.14 -13.90 5.54
C GLU A 43 -6.12 -13.88 4.00
N ARG A 44 -6.10 -15.05 3.37
CA ARG A 44 -6.16 -15.13 1.90
C ARG A 44 -7.50 -14.68 1.34
N HIS A 45 -8.60 -15.01 2.02
CA HIS A 45 -9.92 -14.52 1.63
C HIS A 45 -10.03 -12.99 1.80
N SER A 46 -9.44 -12.42 2.86
CA SER A 46 -9.40 -10.98 3.09
C SER A 46 -8.61 -10.22 2.01
N LEU A 47 -7.44 -10.73 1.63
CA LEU A 47 -6.62 -10.15 0.55
C LEU A 47 -7.32 -10.24 -0.82
N GLN A 48 -8.01 -11.35 -1.10
CA GLN A 48 -8.80 -11.51 -2.31
C GLN A 48 -10.01 -10.57 -2.33
N GLN A 49 -10.70 -10.41 -1.20
CA GLN A 49 -11.80 -9.45 -1.07
C GLN A 49 -11.33 -8.01 -1.25
N MET A 50 -10.17 -7.63 -0.72
CA MET A 50 -9.57 -6.31 -0.96
C MET A 50 -9.21 -6.08 -2.43
N LEU A 51 -8.76 -7.11 -3.16
CA LEU A 51 -8.52 -7.00 -4.60
C LEU A 51 -9.83 -6.79 -5.38
N THR A 52 -10.90 -7.54 -5.07
CA THR A 52 -12.22 -7.34 -5.70
C THR A 52 -12.90 -6.02 -5.30
N THR A 53 -12.56 -5.44 -4.14
CA THR A 53 -13.11 -4.15 -3.69
C THR A 53 -12.42 -2.96 -4.39
N GLN A 54 -11.25 -3.17 -5.01
CA GLN A 54 -10.50 -2.10 -5.68
C GLN A 54 -11.00 -1.78 -7.10
N GLU A 55 -11.62 -2.71 -7.82
CA GLU A 55 -12.18 -2.45 -9.16
C GLU A 55 -13.21 -1.30 -9.19
N PRO A 56 -14.24 -1.25 -8.31
CA PRO A 56 -15.17 -0.14 -8.29
C PRO A 56 -14.50 1.17 -7.85
N GLN A 57 -13.48 1.10 -6.98
CA GLN A 57 -12.80 2.29 -6.47
C GLN A 57 -11.88 2.93 -7.53
N LEU A 58 -11.21 2.12 -8.35
CA LEU A 58 -10.44 2.60 -9.50
C LEU A 58 -11.35 3.23 -10.56
N THR A 59 -12.53 2.65 -10.78
CA THR A 59 -13.52 3.20 -11.72
C THR A 59 -14.05 4.56 -11.23
N GLN A 60 -14.42 4.66 -9.94
CA GLN A 60 -14.87 5.91 -9.33
C GLN A 60 -13.77 6.98 -9.32
N LEU A 61 -12.52 6.60 -9.07
CA LEU A 61 -11.38 7.53 -9.11
C LEU A 61 -11.15 8.05 -10.54
N LYS A 62 -11.32 7.20 -11.56
CA LYS A 62 -11.22 7.60 -12.97
C LYS A 62 -12.33 8.57 -13.36
N GLU A 63 -13.57 8.32 -12.93
CA GLU A 63 -14.68 9.25 -13.14
C GLU A 63 -14.47 10.59 -12.43
N LEU A 64 -13.96 10.56 -11.19
CA LEU A 64 -13.64 11.78 -10.45
C LEU A 64 -12.53 12.58 -11.15
N GLN A 65 -11.49 11.89 -11.63
CA GLN A 65 -10.42 12.51 -12.40
C GLN A 65 -10.95 13.17 -13.66
N ASP A 66 -11.82 12.51 -14.42
CA ASP A 66 -12.44 13.07 -15.63
C ASP A 66 -13.30 14.31 -15.32
N LYS A 67 -14.04 14.30 -14.20
CA LYS A 67 -14.82 15.47 -13.75
C LYS A 67 -13.91 16.64 -13.35
N LEU A 68 -12.81 16.37 -12.66
CA LEU A 68 -11.84 17.39 -12.26
C LEU A 68 -11.11 17.98 -13.47
N ASP A 69 -10.77 17.16 -14.46
CA ASP A 69 -10.11 17.62 -15.68
C ASP A 69 -11.04 18.54 -16.50
N LYS A 70 -12.33 18.17 -16.60
CA LYS A 70 -13.35 19.03 -17.22
C LYS A 70 -13.52 20.37 -16.51
N LEU A 71 -13.50 20.37 -15.18
CA LEU A 71 -13.59 21.61 -14.39
C LEU A 71 -12.33 22.48 -14.58
N ALA A 72 -11.16 21.86 -14.60
CA ALA A 72 -9.90 22.55 -14.84
C ALA A 72 -9.88 23.21 -16.23
N VAL A 73 -10.26 22.46 -17.27
CA VAL A 73 -10.38 22.99 -18.64
C VAL A 73 -11.39 24.13 -18.71
N GLY A 74 -12.57 23.98 -18.08
CA GLY A 74 -13.58 25.03 -18.05
C GLY A 74 -13.10 26.29 -17.32
N THR A 75 -12.40 26.13 -16.20
CA THR A 75 -11.83 27.25 -15.43
C THR A 75 -10.74 27.97 -16.21
N GLN A 76 -9.90 27.20 -16.90
CA GLN A 76 -8.87 27.77 -17.78
C GLN A 76 -9.49 28.54 -18.95
N GLN A 77 -10.49 27.98 -19.64
CA GLN A 77 -11.20 28.70 -20.71
C GLN A 77 -11.84 30.00 -20.19
N LEU A 78 -12.36 29.99 -18.97
CA LEU A 78 -12.89 31.18 -18.32
C LEU A 78 -11.80 32.22 -18.04
N ALA A 79 -10.62 31.78 -17.60
CA ALA A 79 -9.46 32.65 -17.40
C ALA A 79 -8.97 33.25 -18.72
N GLU A 80 -8.90 32.44 -19.78
CA GLU A 80 -8.54 32.86 -21.14
C GLU A 80 -9.58 33.83 -21.74
N ALA A 81 -10.86 33.65 -21.40
CA ALA A 81 -11.94 34.59 -21.75
C ALA A 81 -11.90 35.90 -20.94
N GLY A 82 -10.93 36.08 -20.03
CA GLY A 82 -10.72 37.31 -19.27
C GLY A 82 -11.47 37.38 -17.94
N ASN A 83 -12.00 36.26 -17.43
CA ASN A 83 -12.61 36.22 -16.10
C ASN A 83 -11.53 36.36 -15.00
N LYS A 84 -11.53 37.50 -14.29
CA LYS A 84 -10.54 37.84 -13.28
C LYS A 84 -10.43 36.81 -12.15
N ASN A 85 -11.56 36.26 -11.70
CA ASN A 85 -11.57 35.27 -10.62
C ASN A 85 -10.95 33.95 -11.07
N ALA A 86 -11.22 33.54 -12.32
CA ALA A 86 -10.63 32.31 -12.88
C ALA A 86 -9.12 32.46 -13.14
N VAL A 87 -8.66 33.65 -13.54
CA VAL A 87 -7.23 33.97 -13.68
C VAL A 87 -6.51 33.84 -12.34
N GLU A 88 -7.04 34.44 -11.28
CA GLU A 88 -6.45 34.36 -9.94
C GLU A 88 -6.33 32.90 -9.46
N ILE A 89 -7.37 32.11 -9.68
CA ILE A 89 -7.37 30.68 -9.37
C ILE A 89 -6.28 29.94 -10.16
N VAL A 90 -6.18 30.15 -11.47
CA VAL A 90 -5.17 29.49 -12.32
C VAL A 90 -3.74 29.89 -11.93
N GLU A 91 -3.52 31.15 -11.56
CA GLU A 91 -2.23 31.64 -11.08
C GLU A 91 -1.82 31.01 -9.75
N GLU A 92 -2.74 30.88 -8.80
CA GLU A 92 -2.47 30.18 -7.53
C GLU A 92 -2.12 28.71 -7.74
N TYR A 93 -2.83 28.01 -8.63
CA TYR A 93 -2.50 26.63 -8.99
C TYR A 93 -1.14 26.51 -9.69
N LYS A 94 -0.80 27.47 -10.55
CA LYS A 94 0.52 27.54 -11.18
C LYS A 94 1.65 27.76 -10.16
N LYS A 95 1.41 28.58 -9.13
CA LYS A 95 2.36 28.78 -8.00
C LYS A 95 2.58 27.48 -7.22
N GLN A 96 1.57 26.63 -7.11
CA GLN A 96 1.65 25.31 -6.48
C GLN A 96 2.27 24.23 -7.40
N GLY A 97 2.74 24.59 -8.59
CA GLY A 97 3.36 23.66 -9.55
C GLY A 97 2.36 22.82 -10.35
N ILE A 98 1.05 23.06 -10.21
CA ILE A 98 0.01 22.39 -10.98
C ILE A 98 -0.14 23.16 -12.29
N THR A 99 0.52 22.66 -13.35
CA THR A 99 0.35 23.19 -14.70
C THR A 99 -0.84 22.51 -15.36
N PHE A 100 -1.92 23.25 -15.55
CA PHE A 100 -3.06 22.78 -16.34
C PHE A 100 -2.60 22.52 -17.78
N LYS A 101 -2.94 21.34 -18.31
CA LYS A 101 -2.64 21.01 -19.71
C LYS A 101 -3.63 21.71 -20.61
N SER A 102 -3.31 22.95 -20.98
CA SER A 102 -3.91 23.51 -22.20
C SER A 102 -3.34 22.80 -23.41
N GLN A 103 -4.15 22.63 -24.44
CA GLN A 103 -3.65 22.24 -25.77
C GLN A 103 -2.62 23.25 -26.32
N GLN A 104 -2.46 24.44 -25.73
CA GLN A 104 -1.41 25.39 -26.08
C GLN A 104 -0.03 25.10 -25.47
N GLN A 105 0.10 24.28 -24.42
CA GLN A 105 1.40 24.02 -23.79
C GLN A 105 2.16 22.81 -24.37
N GLN A 106 1.64 22.11 -25.38
CA GLN A 106 2.35 21.02 -26.06
C GLN A 106 3.37 21.49 -27.10
N GLY A 107 3.60 22.80 -27.25
CA GLY A 107 4.44 23.37 -28.31
C GLY A 107 5.70 24.12 -27.88
N GLN A 108 6.10 24.12 -26.60
CA GLN A 108 7.35 24.77 -26.18
C GLN A 108 8.41 23.73 -25.81
N PRO A 109 9.52 23.64 -26.57
CA PRO A 109 10.69 22.88 -26.17
C PRO A 109 11.18 23.41 -24.82
N GLN A 110 11.10 22.59 -23.79
CA GLN A 110 11.76 22.84 -22.52
C GLN A 110 13.26 22.94 -22.80
N VAL A 111 13.81 24.16 -22.74
CA VAL A 111 15.25 24.36 -22.58
C VAL A 111 15.56 24.10 -21.10
N PRO A 112 16.33 23.06 -20.74
CA PRO A 112 16.71 22.82 -19.36
C PRO A 112 17.56 23.99 -18.84
N PRO A 113 17.24 24.58 -17.68
CA PRO A 113 18.09 25.61 -17.09
C PRO A 113 19.34 24.94 -16.53
N GLY A 114 20.43 24.95 -17.30
CA GLY A 114 21.71 24.40 -16.85
C GLY A 114 22.72 23.98 -17.91
N GLN A 115 22.44 24.13 -19.21
CA GLN A 115 23.45 23.87 -20.22
C GLN A 115 24.34 25.13 -20.39
N PRO A 116 25.62 25.10 -19.98
CA PRO A 116 26.53 26.19 -20.29
C PRO A 116 26.62 26.31 -21.82
N SER A 117 26.47 27.53 -22.31
CA SER A 117 26.66 27.89 -23.71
C SER A 117 27.94 27.24 -24.25
N PRO A 118 27.94 26.63 -25.44
CA PRO A 118 29.17 26.19 -26.09
C PRO A 118 30.06 27.43 -26.27
N GLN A 119 31.10 27.57 -25.44
CA GLN A 119 32.12 28.58 -25.64
C GLN A 119 32.78 28.30 -26.98
N ALA A 120 32.63 29.23 -27.92
CA ALA A 120 33.38 29.23 -29.15
C ALA A 120 34.88 29.30 -28.80
N PRO A 121 35.75 28.46 -29.37
CA PRO A 121 37.18 28.53 -29.10
C PRO A 121 37.74 29.81 -29.72
N SER A 122 38.04 30.79 -28.89
CA SER A 122 38.86 31.95 -29.25
C SER A 122 40.29 31.45 -29.47
N ARG A 123 40.66 31.26 -30.74
CA ARG A 123 42.03 30.96 -31.16
C ARG A 123 42.80 32.29 -31.33
N PRO A 124 44.03 32.41 -30.80
CA PRO A 124 44.86 33.60 -31.00
C PRO A 124 45.36 33.74 -32.44
#